data_AF-A0A938NQS1-F1
#
_entry.id   AF-A0A938NQS1-F1
#
_cell.length_a   1.000
_cell.length_b   1.000
_cell.length_c   1.000
_cell.angle_alpha   90.00
_cell.angle_beta   90.00
_cell.angle_gamma   90.00
#
_symmetry.space_group_name_H-M   'P 1'
#
loop_
_entity.id
_entity.type
_entity.pdbx_description
1 polymer ?
#
loop_
_entity_poly.entity_id
_entity_poly.type
_entity_poly.pdbx_seq_one_letter_code
_entity_poly.pdbx_strand_id
1 'polypeptide(L)'
;MKKKKKKSKPSRAPAIQFITIPVSLWIISAILYSSLPQETRRPIYEAVPRLDRILRRTSFQIFSGWDELGIGGTDCTTFVPAVKSGIYSIGGQPSDPFKLRHLNNRGYAVGYSESFKNPLWATYRIFDVPKLESPPRPSFQRDPRSSAGVKPDDFTRSGYDRGHVAPNFAIATRYGPEAQKETFLMTNIMPQDPLINRYLWQKLEHRIAKEYGRYFEEIWVTTGPIFTRPVKRLPTGIAIPSAYYMIVADIHNEQLRTP
;
A
#
# COMPACT_ATOMS: atom_id res chain seq x y z
N MET A 1 -1.75 45.96 -72.60
CA MET A 1 -1.89 44.76 -71.73
C MET A 1 -1.69 45.15 -70.27
N LYS A 2 -2.74 45.12 -69.44
CA LYS A 2 -2.70 45.55 -68.02
C LYS A 2 -2.19 44.41 -67.11
N LYS A 3 -1.10 44.67 -66.35
CA LYS A 3 -0.48 43.75 -65.38
C LYS A 3 -1.44 43.44 -64.22
N LYS A 4 -1.77 42.16 -63.99
CA LYS A 4 -2.54 41.71 -62.80
C LYS A 4 -1.65 41.73 -61.54
N LYS A 5 -2.05 42.49 -60.53
CA LYS A 5 -1.45 42.52 -59.18
C LYS A 5 -1.62 41.14 -58.49
N LYS A 6 -0.54 40.49 -58.07
CA LYS A 6 -0.58 39.34 -57.15
C LYS A 6 -0.97 39.85 -55.75
N LYS A 7 -2.12 39.40 -55.22
CA LYS A 7 -2.48 39.58 -53.81
C LYS A 7 -1.64 38.61 -52.97
N SER A 8 -0.85 39.12 -52.02
CA SER A 8 -0.16 38.30 -51.01
C SER A 8 -1.19 37.72 -50.03
N LYS A 9 -1.08 36.43 -49.74
CA LYS A 9 -1.83 35.80 -48.63
C LYS A 9 -1.20 36.24 -47.30
N PRO A 10 -1.99 36.52 -46.25
CA PRO A 10 -1.43 36.84 -44.95
C PRO A 10 -0.77 35.58 -44.36
N SER A 11 0.45 35.77 -43.85
CA SER A 11 1.17 34.80 -43.02
C SER A 11 0.29 34.42 -41.82
N ARG A 12 -0.07 33.14 -41.68
CA ARG A 12 -0.58 32.62 -40.41
C ARG A 12 0.62 32.41 -39.51
N ALA A 13 0.82 33.31 -38.55
CA ALA A 13 1.67 33.02 -37.39
C ALA A 13 1.15 31.75 -36.68
N PRO A 14 2.03 30.91 -36.12
CA PRO A 14 1.57 29.74 -35.39
C PRO A 14 0.92 30.21 -34.10
N ALA A 15 -0.39 30.01 -33.98
CA ALA A 15 -1.10 30.10 -32.71
C ALA A 15 -0.72 28.86 -31.87
N ILE A 16 0.45 28.89 -31.26
CA ILE A 16 0.80 27.98 -30.16
C ILE A 16 0.94 28.86 -28.92
N GLN A 17 -0.19 29.19 -28.32
CA GLN A 17 -0.23 29.71 -26.96
C GLN A 17 -1.65 29.53 -26.41
N PHE A 18 -1.72 29.06 -25.16
CA PHE A 18 -2.91 28.97 -24.30
C PHE A 18 -3.73 27.68 -24.27
N ILE A 19 -3.07 26.51 -24.17
CA ILE A 19 -3.53 25.45 -23.25
C ILE A 19 -2.34 24.94 -22.42
N THR A 20 -1.62 25.87 -21.81
CA THR A 20 -0.83 25.62 -20.62
C THR A 20 -1.57 26.33 -19.49
N ILE A 21 -2.52 25.67 -18.83
CA ILE A 21 -2.49 25.79 -17.37
C ILE A 21 -1.03 25.45 -17.04
N PRO A 22 -0.22 26.36 -16.47
CA PRO A 22 1.22 26.12 -16.35
C PRO A 22 1.37 24.74 -15.73
N VAL A 23 2.02 23.82 -16.45
CA VAL A 23 2.15 22.43 -16.00
C VAL A 23 2.73 22.43 -14.57
N SER A 24 3.57 23.41 -14.25
CA SER A 24 4.03 23.78 -12.92
C SER A 24 2.90 24.13 -11.92
N LEU A 25 1.96 25.01 -12.24
CA LEU A 25 0.79 25.29 -11.38
C LEU A 25 -0.06 24.03 -11.16
N TRP A 26 -0.21 23.19 -12.18
CA TRP A 26 -0.93 21.92 -12.06
C TRP A 26 -0.19 20.92 -11.14
N ILE A 27 1.12 20.76 -11.34
CA ILE A 27 2.01 19.94 -10.50
C ILE A 27 1.97 20.42 -9.05
N ILE A 28 2.15 21.73 -8.81
CA ILE A 28 2.10 22.33 -7.49
C ILE A 28 0.73 22.10 -6.85
N SER A 29 -0.36 22.32 -7.60
CA SER A 29 -1.72 22.07 -7.12
C SER A 29 -1.93 20.60 -6.74
N ALA A 30 -1.42 19.66 -7.54
CA ALA A 30 -1.52 18.23 -7.25
C ALA A 30 -0.73 17.84 -5.98
N ILE A 31 0.49 18.36 -5.82
CA ILE A 31 1.35 18.13 -4.64
C ILE A 31 0.69 18.72 -3.39
N LEU A 32 0.32 20.01 -3.44
CA LEU A 32 -0.35 20.70 -2.33
C LEU A 32 -1.67 20.02 -1.97
N TYR A 33 -2.47 19.65 -2.97
CA TYR A 33 -3.70 18.91 -2.71
C TYR A 33 -3.44 17.59 -2.01
N SER A 34 -2.34 16.91 -2.33
CA SER A 34 -2.02 15.61 -1.75
C SER A 34 -1.38 15.69 -0.36
N SER A 35 -0.81 16.84 -0.01
CA SER A 35 -0.35 17.11 1.35
C SER A 35 -1.50 17.53 2.29
N LEU A 36 -2.68 17.86 1.76
CA LEU A 36 -3.86 18.13 2.59
C LEU A 36 -4.29 16.87 3.37
N PRO A 37 -4.68 17.02 4.64
CA PRO A 37 -5.30 15.95 5.40
C PRO A 37 -6.52 15.38 4.67
N GLN A 38 -6.77 14.08 4.81
CA GLN A 38 -7.91 13.43 4.16
C GLN A 38 -9.26 14.05 4.54
N GLU A 39 -9.40 14.54 5.76
CA GLU A 39 -10.62 15.24 6.22
C GLU A 39 -10.88 16.52 5.42
N THR A 40 -9.82 17.26 5.06
CA THR A 40 -9.90 18.45 4.22
C THR A 40 -10.23 18.10 2.77
N ARG A 41 -9.74 16.95 2.29
CA ARG A 41 -10.02 16.47 0.92
C ARG A 41 -11.41 15.84 0.79
N ARG A 42 -11.97 15.29 1.86
CA ARG A 42 -13.22 14.51 1.83
C ARG A 42 -14.41 15.29 1.25
N PRO A 43 -14.70 16.55 1.63
CA PRO A 43 -15.76 17.33 0.99
C PRO A 43 -15.55 17.49 -0.51
N ILE A 44 -14.29 17.66 -0.95
CA ILE A 44 -13.93 17.78 -2.37
C ILE A 44 -14.11 16.44 -3.10
N TYR A 45 -13.73 15.33 -2.46
CA TYR A 45 -13.98 13.99 -2.98
C TYR A 45 -15.48 13.71 -3.10
N GLU A 46 -16.28 14.09 -2.11
CA GLU A 46 -17.74 13.90 -2.12
C GLU A 46 -18.42 14.77 -3.20
N ALA A 47 -17.97 16.02 -3.36
CA ALA A 47 -18.51 16.95 -4.35
C ALA A 47 -18.04 16.67 -5.79
N VAL A 48 -16.74 16.41 -5.97
CA VAL A 48 -16.10 16.23 -7.28
C VAL A 48 -15.09 15.06 -7.25
N PRO A 49 -15.55 13.79 -7.20
CA PRO A 49 -14.67 12.62 -7.06
C PRO A 49 -13.65 12.48 -8.21
N ARG A 50 -13.97 13.01 -9.40
CA ARG A 50 -13.05 13.01 -10.54
C ARG A 50 -11.85 13.93 -10.31
N LEU A 51 -12.07 15.10 -9.71
CA LEU A 51 -11.00 16.07 -9.45
C LEU A 51 -10.03 15.54 -8.40
N ASP A 52 -10.55 15.01 -7.28
CA ASP A 52 -9.74 14.32 -6.26
C ASP A 52 -8.86 13.25 -6.89
N ARG A 53 -9.47 12.35 -7.67
CA ARG A 53 -8.76 11.25 -8.32
C ARG A 53 -7.66 11.75 -9.27
N ILE A 54 -7.94 12.78 -10.05
CA ILE A 54 -6.99 13.34 -11.01
C ILE A 54 -5.80 13.95 -10.27
N LEU A 55 -6.03 14.87 -9.33
CA LEU A 55 -4.97 15.57 -8.60
C LEU A 55 -4.09 14.58 -7.83
N ARG A 56 -4.71 13.61 -7.17
CA ARG A 56 -3.95 12.61 -6.40
C ARG A 56 -3.21 11.61 -7.27
N ARG A 57 -3.73 11.26 -8.47
CA ARG A 57 -2.99 10.42 -9.42
C ARG A 57 -1.79 11.16 -9.99
N THR A 58 -1.93 12.44 -10.30
CA THR A 58 -0.82 13.27 -10.77
C THR A 58 0.28 13.36 -9.71
N SER A 59 -0.05 13.67 -8.45
CA SER A 59 0.94 13.73 -7.38
C SER A 59 1.64 12.39 -7.16
N PHE A 60 0.89 11.28 -7.19
CA PHE A 60 1.44 9.94 -7.06
C PHE A 60 2.49 9.64 -8.15
N GLN A 61 2.21 10.00 -9.40
CA GLN A 61 3.16 9.83 -10.51
C GLN A 61 4.41 10.68 -10.32
N ILE A 62 4.28 11.91 -9.82
CA ILE A 62 5.42 12.78 -9.53
C ILE A 62 6.29 12.17 -8.42
N PHE A 63 5.70 11.78 -7.29
CA PHE A 63 6.44 11.18 -6.19
C PHE A 63 7.12 9.86 -6.59
N SER A 64 6.44 9.04 -7.39
CA SER A 64 7.02 7.80 -7.92
C SER A 64 8.19 8.08 -8.86
N GLY A 65 8.10 9.09 -9.72
CA GLY A 65 9.19 9.49 -10.60
C GLY A 65 10.39 10.06 -9.84
N TRP A 66 10.17 10.81 -8.76
CA TRP A 66 11.26 11.27 -7.89
C TRP A 66 11.96 10.13 -7.16
N ASP A 67 11.21 9.14 -6.68
CA ASP A 67 11.74 7.92 -6.07
C ASP A 67 12.59 7.12 -7.08
N GLU A 68 12.09 6.93 -8.31
CA GLU A 68 12.83 6.26 -9.39
C GLU A 68 14.12 7.01 -9.80
N LEU A 69 14.18 8.32 -9.58
CA LEU A 69 15.37 9.15 -9.82
C LEU A 69 16.29 9.25 -8.59
N GLY A 70 15.95 8.61 -7.47
CA GLY A 70 16.72 8.70 -6.21
C GLY A 70 16.69 10.08 -5.56
N ILE A 71 15.72 10.93 -5.93
CA ILE A 71 15.52 12.29 -5.39
C ILE A 71 14.81 12.22 -4.03
N GLY A 72 14.21 11.08 -3.68
CA GLY A 72 13.63 10.78 -2.38
C GLY A 72 14.11 9.43 -1.83
N GLY A 73 13.95 9.24 -0.52
CA GLY A 73 14.40 8.04 0.19
C GLY A 73 15.82 8.18 0.76
N THR A 74 16.09 7.46 1.84
CA THR A 74 17.45 7.32 2.38
C THR A 74 17.63 5.84 2.63
N ASP A 75 18.51 5.20 1.87
CA ASP A 75 18.85 3.81 2.14
C ASP A 75 19.55 3.74 3.49
N CYS A 76 19.09 2.82 4.33
CA CYS A 76 19.76 2.51 5.59
C CYS A 76 19.99 1.00 5.65
N THR A 77 21.21 0.62 5.97
CA THR A 77 21.59 -0.75 6.26
C THR A 77 21.98 -0.86 7.72
N THR A 78 21.59 -1.95 8.37
CA THR A 78 21.97 -2.23 9.76
C THR A 78 22.29 -3.70 9.91
N PHE A 79 23.19 -4.01 10.84
CA PHE A 79 23.60 -5.38 11.15
C PHE A 79 22.77 -5.93 12.31
N VAL A 80 22.18 -7.12 12.14
CA VAL A 80 21.47 -7.81 13.21
C VAL A 80 22.28 -9.04 13.63
N PRO A 81 22.81 -9.11 14.86
CA PRO A 81 23.93 -9.99 15.21
C PRO A 81 23.62 -11.49 15.34
N ALA A 82 22.36 -11.89 15.25
CA ALA A 82 21.90 -13.26 15.01
C ALA A 82 20.38 -13.24 15.11
N VAL A 83 19.70 -13.98 14.25
CA VAL A 83 18.24 -14.04 14.27
C VAL A 83 17.80 -15.46 14.57
N LYS A 84 17.13 -15.66 15.71
CA LYS A 84 16.27 -16.84 15.87
C LYS A 84 15.09 -16.70 14.92
N SER A 85 15.04 -17.55 13.90
CA SER A 85 13.88 -17.68 13.01
C SER A 85 12.80 -18.51 13.70
N GLY A 86 11.55 -18.05 13.59
CA GLY A 86 10.35 -18.83 13.86
C GLY A 86 9.64 -19.20 12.56
N ILE A 87 8.53 -19.94 12.65
CA ILE A 87 7.76 -20.41 11.49
C ILE A 87 7.39 -19.26 10.52
N TYR A 88 7.09 -18.07 11.06
CA TYR A 88 6.64 -16.93 10.26
C TYR A 88 7.45 -15.64 10.46
N SER A 89 8.35 -15.55 11.46
CA SER A 89 9.03 -14.29 11.82
C SER A 89 10.53 -14.46 12.06
N ILE A 90 11.29 -13.42 11.71
CA ILE A 90 12.72 -13.26 11.98
C ILE A 90 12.86 -12.44 13.27
N GLY A 91 13.47 -13.02 14.31
CA GLY A 91 13.84 -12.31 15.55
C GLY A 91 12.83 -12.47 16.70
N GLY A 92 11.88 -13.40 16.54
CA GLY A 92 10.72 -13.53 17.40
C GLY A 92 9.53 -12.68 16.94
N GLN A 93 8.39 -12.83 17.62
CA GLN A 93 7.25 -11.95 17.39
C GLN A 93 7.58 -10.54 17.91
N PRO A 94 7.12 -9.47 17.25
CA PRO A 94 7.32 -8.10 17.73
C PRO A 94 6.92 -7.97 19.20
N SER A 95 7.75 -7.31 20.00
CA SER A 95 7.49 -7.12 21.43
C SER A 95 6.16 -6.41 21.63
N ASP A 96 5.39 -6.86 22.63
CA ASP A 96 4.00 -6.48 22.82
C ASP A 96 3.82 -5.53 24.03
N PRO A 97 3.95 -4.21 23.85
CA PRO A 97 3.47 -3.26 24.86
C PRO A 97 1.93 -3.10 24.84
N PHE A 98 1.23 -3.78 23.92
CA PHE A 98 -0.17 -3.56 23.56
C PHE A 98 -1.09 -4.79 23.72
N LYS A 99 -0.89 -5.71 24.70
CA LYS A 99 -1.78 -6.86 24.98
C LYS A 99 -2.48 -7.43 23.73
N LEU A 100 -1.69 -7.80 22.72
CA LEU A 100 -2.18 -8.19 21.41
C LEU A 100 -2.79 -9.58 21.44
N ARG A 101 -3.73 -9.81 20.52
CA ARG A 101 -4.20 -11.15 20.20
C ARG A 101 -3.34 -11.71 19.09
N HIS A 102 -2.62 -12.79 19.41
CA HIS A 102 -1.79 -13.50 18.44
C HIS A 102 -2.64 -14.51 17.70
N LEU A 103 -2.85 -14.29 16.41
CA LEU A 103 -3.70 -15.11 15.54
C LEU A 103 -2.82 -15.81 14.50
N ASN A 104 -2.74 -17.14 14.59
CA ASN A 104 -2.04 -17.96 13.62
C ASN A 104 -3.01 -18.40 12.52
N ASN A 105 -2.65 -18.09 11.27
CA ASN A 105 -3.32 -18.56 10.06
C ASN A 105 -2.36 -19.47 9.29
N ARG A 106 -2.83 -20.17 8.27
CA ARG A 106 -2.05 -21.20 7.55
C ARG A 106 -0.81 -20.64 6.87
N GLY A 107 -0.88 -19.43 6.31
CA GLY A 107 0.22 -18.80 5.59
C GLY A 107 0.90 -17.63 6.30
N TYR A 108 0.37 -17.18 7.43
CA TYR A 108 0.82 -15.97 8.11
C TYR A 108 0.35 -15.90 9.56
N ALA A 109 1.05 -15.13 10.38
CA ALA A 109 0.61 -14.78 11.74
C ALA A 109 0.30 -13.29 11.85
N VAL A 110 -0.61 -12.93 12.75
CA VAL A 110 -1.05 -11.54 13.00
C VAL A 110 -1.02 -11.23 14.49
N GLY A 111 -0.50 -10.06 14.85
CA GLY A 111 -0.73 -9.43 16.15
C GLY A 111 -1.86 -8.43 16.05
N TYR A 112 -3.04 -8.78 16.55
CA TYR A 112 -4.25 -7.96 16.43
C TYR A 112 -4.52 -7.15 17.70
N SER A 113 -4.75 -5.85 17.56
CA SER A 113 -5.15 -4.99 18.67
C SER A 113 -6.66 -4.81 18.69
N GLU A 114 -7.29 -5.30 19.75
CA GLU A 114 -8.72 -5.13 20.00
C GLU A 114 -9.10 -3.65 20.21
N SER A 115 -8.22 -2.86 20.84
CA SER A 115 -8.47 -1.44 21.13
C SER A 115 -8.30 -0.54 19.90
N PHE A 116 -7.40 -0.90 18.98
CA PHE A 116 -7.27 -0.23 17.69
C PHE A 116 -8.26 -0.78 16.67
N LYS A 117 -8.82 -1.97 16.91
CA LYS A 117 -9.61 -2.75 15.96
C LYS A 117 -8.84 -3.00 14.65
N ASN A 118 -7.53 -3.24 14.76
CA ASN A 118 -6.61 -3.26 13.63
C ASN A 118 -5.44 -4.25 13.89
N PRO A 119 -4.96 -5.02 12.90
CA PRO A 119 -3.64 -5.66 12.98
C PRO A 119 -2.54 -4.62 13.21
N LEU A 120 -1.66 -4.86 14.19
CA LEU A 120 -0.45 -4.03 14.38
C LEU A 120 0.75 -4.56 13.61
N TRP A 121 0.74 -5.85 13.32
CA TRP A 121 1.68 -6.50 12.42
C TRP A 121 1.08 -7.78 11.84
N ALA A 122 1.50 -8.13 10.63
CA ALA A 122 1.41 -9.47 10.10
C ALA A 122 2.79 -9.91 9.62
N THR A 123 3.06 -11.21 9.73
CA THR A 123 4.34 -11.79 9.36
C THR A 123 4.12 -13.07 8.57
N TYR A 124 4.84 -13.23 7.47
CA TYR A 124 4.67 -14.32 6.52
C TYR A 124 5.97 -14.61 5.78
N ARG A 125 6.04 -15.80 5.17
CA ARG A 125 7.21 -16.28 4.47
C ARG A 125 6.94 -16.41 2.98
N ILE A 126 7.93 -16.04 2.18
CA ILE A 126 7.91 -16.03 0.72
C ILE A 126 9.08 -16.88 0.24
N PHE A 127 8.77 -17.86 -0.59
CA PHE A 127 9.72 -18.76 -1.23
C PHE A 127 9.33 -18.94 -2.71
N ASP A 128 10.21 -19.57 -3.48
CA ASP A 128 9.96 -19.85 -4.89
C ASP A 128 8.86 -20.89 -5.06
N VAL A 129 8.01 -20.71 -6.07
CA VAL A 129 6.94 -21.66 -6.40
C VAL A 129 6.93 -21.93 -7.91
N PRO A 130 6.68 -23.18 -8.35
CA PRO A 130 6.71 -23.51 -9.78
C PRO A 130 5.74 -22.69 -10.63
N LYS A 131 4.61 -22.30 -10.04
CA LYS A 131 3.58 -21.49 -10.70
C LYS A 131 2.95 -20.51 -9.73
N LEU A 132 2.72 -19.29 -10.21
CA LEU A 132 2.06 -18.21 -9.48
C LEU A 132 0.56 -18.15 -9.82
N GLU A 133 -0.15 -19.24 -9.57
CA GLU A 133 -1.60 -19.33 -9.78
C GLU A 133 -2.35 -18.97 -8.50
N SER A 134 -3.24 -17.97 -8.59
CA SER A 134 -4.09 -17.55 -7.48
C SER A 134 -5.53 -17.95 -7.77
N PRO A 135 -6.25 -18.57 -6.81
CA PRO A 135 -7.68 -18.83 -6.97
C PRO A 135 -8.49 -17.53 -7.03
N PRO A 136 -9.76 -17.60 -7.47
CA PRO A 136 -10.70 -16.49 -7.40
C PRO A 136 -10.77 -15.90 -5.99
N ARG A 137 -10.87 -14.57 -5.92
CA ARG A 137 -10.87 -13.86 -4.63
C ARG A 137 -12.15 -14.17 -3.83
N PRO A 138 -12.05 -14.59 -2.56
CA PRO A 138 -13.21 -14.74 -1.70
C PRO A 138 -13.76 -13.38 -1.24
N SER A 139 -14.91 -13.41 -0.55
CA SER A 139 -15.46 -12.22 0.10
C SER A 139 -14.86 -11.99 1.48
N PHE A 140 -14.78 -10.72 1.90
CA PHE A 140 -14.35 -10.36 3.25
C PHE A 140 -15.32 -10.87 4.30
N GLN A 141 -14.80 -11.37 5.43
CA GLN A 141 -15.59 -11.93 6.52
C GLN A 141 -15.09 -11.45 7.88
N ARG A 142 -16.02 -11.30 8.82
CA ARG A 142 -15.67 -11.09 10.22
C ARG A 142 -14.87 -12.30 10.74
N ASP A 143 -13.84 -12.03 11.54
CA ASP A 143 -13.13 -13.08 12.28
C ASP A 143 -13.81 -13.36 13.63
N PRO A 144 -14.32 -14.58 13.88
CA PRO A 144 -14.96 -14.92 15.15
C PRO A 144 -13.97 -14.94 16.33
N ARG A 145 -12.66 -15.01 16.08
CA ARG A 145 -11.62 -15.02 17.12
C ARG A 145 -11.42 -13.66 17.78
N SER A 146 -11.94 -12.58 17.19
CA SER A 146 -11.82 -11.21 17.70
C SER A 146 -13.10 -10.70 18.36
N SER A 147 -12.92 -10.05 19.52
CA SER A 147 -13.99 -9.39 20.28
C SER A 147 -14.41 -8.05 19.68
N ALA A 148 -13.52 -7.36 18.96
CA ALA A 148 -13.76 -6.06 18.33
C ALA A 148 -14.85 -6.12 17.26
N GLY A 149 -15.05 -7.31 16.68
CA GLY A 149 -16.21 -7.60 15.85
C GLY A 149 -16.29 -6.82 14.54
N VAL A 150 -15.14 -6.34 14.02
CA VAL A 150 -15.08 -5.56 12.77
C VAL A 150 -15.71 -6.32 11.62
N LYS A 151 -16.58 -5.62 10.89
CA LYS A 151 -17.30 -6.13 9.71
C LYS A 151 -16.81 -5.43 8.44
N PRO A 152 -16.95 -6.06 7.27
CA PRO A 152 -16.63 -5.41 6.00
C PRO A 152 -17.39 -4.08 5.79
N ASP A 153 -18.62 -4.00 6.29
CA ASP A 153 -19.48 -2.81 6.15
C ASP A 153 -18.99 -1.60 6.97
N ASP A 154 -18.13 -1.82 7.97
CA ASP A 154 -17.55 -0.72 8.76
C ASP A 154 -16.64 0.19 7.94
N PHE A 155 -16.23 -0.26 6.74
CA PHE A 155 -15.42 0.48 5.78
C PHE A 155 -16.27 1.15 4.69
N THR A 156 -17.55 0.83 4.60
CA THR A 156 -18.43 1.34 3.54
C THR A 156 -18.54 2.85 3.63
N ARG A 157 -18.26 3.53 2.51
CA ARG A 157 -18.24 5.01 2.41
C ARG A 157 -17.29 5.70 3.40
N SER A 158 -16.30 4.99 3.95
CA SER A 158 -15.29 5.55 4.85
C SER A 158 -14.25 6.43 4.13
N GLY A 159 -14.12 6.27 2.81
CA GLY A 159 -13.03 6.84 2.03
C GLY A 159 -11.73 6.01 2.08
N TYR A 160 -11.72 4.88 2.78
CA TYR A 160 -10.60 3.94 2.84
C TYR A 160 -10.95 2.62 2.17
N ASP A 161 -9.93 1.97 1.63
CA ASP A 161 -10.01 0.58 1.20
C ASP A 161 -9.82 -0.37 2.39
N ARG A 162 -10.30 -1.60 2.20
CA ARG A 162 -9.95 -2.76 3.01
C ARG A 162 -8.57 -3.25 2.59
N GLY A 163 -7.52 -2.63 3.14
CA GLY A 163 -6.13 -2.95 2.85
C GLY A 163 -5.69 -4.22 3.57
N HIS A 164 -5.07 -5.14 2.85
CA HIS A 164 -4.52 -6.35 3.44
C HIS A 164 -3.19 -6.03 4.14
N VAL A 165 -2.94 -6.63 5.31
CA VAL A 165 -1.62 -6.61 5.93
C VAL A 165 -0.79 -7.79 5.43
N ALA A 166 -1.26 -9.02 5.58
CA ALA A 166 -0.74 -10.16 4.83
C ALA A 166 -1.38 -10.23 3.42
N PRO A 167 -0.59 -10.21 2.34
CA PRO A 167 -1.10 -10.02 0.98
C PRO A 167 -1.78 -11.28 0.43
N ASN A 168 -3.02 -11.10 -0.05
CA ASN A 168 -3.80 -12.16 -0.70
C ASN A 168 -2.99 -12.95 -1.75
N PHE A 169 -2.38 -12.26 -2.73
CA PHE A 169 -1.71 -12.94 -3.85
C PHE A 169 -0.53 -13.80 -3.39
N ALA A 170 0.31 -13.28 -2.49
CA ALA A 170 1.50 -14.00 -2.05
C ALA A 170 1.12 -15.20 -1.18
N ILE A 171 0.11 -15.07 -0.31
CA ILE A 171 -0.38 -16.17 0.51
C ILE A 171 -1.09 -17.24 -0.34
N ALA A 172 -1.96 -16.83 -1.26
CA ALA A 172 -2.71 -17.75 -2.12
C ALA A 172 -1.80 -18.64 -2.97
N THR A 173 -0.78 -18.05 -3.59
CA THR A 173 0.16 -18.75 -4.48
C THR A 173 1.09 -19.73 -3.76
N ARG A 174 1.29 -19.57 -2.44
CA ARG A 174 2.25 -20.37 -1.65
C ARG A 174 1.61 -21.36 -0.69
N TYR A 175 0.45 -21.00 -0.15
CA TYR A 175 -0.22 -21.76 0.90
C TYR A 175 -1.64 -22.24 0.50
N GLY A 176 -2.07 -21.91 -0.73
CA GLY A 176 -3.30 -22.43 -1.32
C GLY A 176 -4.59 -21.70 -0.91
N PRO A 177 -5.75 -22.19 -1.39
CA PRO A 177 -7.04 -21.49 -1.29
C PRO A 177 -7.55 -21.33 0.14
N GLU A 178 -7.26 -22.26 1.04
CA GLU A 178 -7.69 -22.12 2.45
C GLU A 178 -6.93 -21.01 3.17
N ALA A 179 -5.62 -20.89 2.92
CA ALA A 179 -4.84 -19.77 3.43
C ALA A 179 -5.27 -18.44 2.79
N GLN A 180 -5.66 -18.45 1.51
CA GLN A 180 -6.23 -17.29 0.84
C GLN A 180 -7.50 -16.80 1.53
N LYS A 181 -8.44 -17.69 1.88
CA LYS A 181 -9.67 -17.30 2.61
C LYS A 181 -9.35 -16.59 3.91
N GLU A 182 -8.32 -17.02 4.62
CA GLU A 182 -7.89 -16.40 5.87
C GLU A 182 -7.36 -14.97 5.65
N THR A 183 -6.79 -14.62 4.49
CA THR A 183 -6.35 -13.22 4.25
C THR A 183 -7.51 -12.24 4.16
N PHE A 184 -8.74 -12.72 3.93
CA PHE A 184 -9.96 -11.92 3.84
C PHE A 184 -10.71 -11.81 5.18
N LEU A 185 -10.16 -12.36 6.26
CA LEU A 185 -10.65 -12.11 7.61
C LEU A 185 -10.35 -10.67 8.03
N MET A 186 -11.32 -9.99 8.63
CA MET A 186 -11.16 -8.57 9.01
C MET A 186 -10.03 -8.30 10.02
N THR A 187 -9.52 -9.33 10.71
CA THR A 187 -8.33 -9.24 11.57
C THR A 187 -7.03 -9.04 10.79
N ASN A 188 -7.03 -9.27 9.48
CA ASN A 188 -5.92 -8.98 8.55
C ASN A 188 -6.11 -7.66 7.78
N ILE A 189 -7.17 -6.89 8.09
CA ILE A 189 -7.58 -5.74 7.29
C ILE A 189 -7.43 -4.44 8.07
N MET A 190 -6.83 -3.44 7.43
CA MET A 190 -6.67 -2.09 7.95
C MET A 190 -7.26 -1.04 7.00
N PRO A 191 -7.74 0.12 7.49
CA PRO A 191 -8.07 1.26 6.63
C PRO A 191 -6.82 1.68 5.87
N GLN A 192 -6.84 1.52 4.55
CA GLN A 192 -5.72 1.90 3.70
C GLN A 192 -6.15 2.94 2.69
N ASP A 193 -5.30 3.96 2.49
CA ASP A 193 -5.55 4.97 1.48
C ASP A 193 -5.65 4.30 0.09
N PRO A 194 -6.69 4.59 -0.72
CA PRO A 194 -6.90 3.91 -1.99
C PRO A 194 -5.75 4.01 -2.99
N LEU A 195 -4.98 5.11 -2.98
CA LEU A 195 -3.83 5.22 -3.88
C LEU A 195 -2.63 4.41 -3.40
N ILE A 196 -2.43 4.33 -2.08
CA ILE A 196 -1.38 3.48 -1.52
C ILE A 196 -1.72 2.03 -1.81
N ASN A 197 -2.92 1.58 -1.41
CA ASN A 197 -3.37 0.19 -1.56
C ASN A 197 -3.35 -0.29 -3.02
N ARG A 198 -3.95 0.47 -3.93
CA ARG A 198 -4.19 0.02 -5.31
C ARG A 198 -2.99 0.19 -6.23
N TYR A 199 -1.99 0.97 -5.85
CA TYR A 199 -0.82 1.25 -6.68
C TYR A 199 0.48 0.87 -5.97
N LEU A 200 1.05 1.75 -5.14
CA LEU A 200 2.39 1.55 -4.57
C LEU A 200 2.50 0.25 -3.78
N TRP A 201 1.55 0.03 -2.87
CA TRP A 201 1.53 -1.16 -2.02
C TRP A 201 1.39 -2.43 -2.84
N GLN A 202 0.44 -2.45 -3.79
CA GLN A 202 0.27 -3.57 -4.71
C GLN A 202 1.52 -3.83 -5.57
N LYS A 203 2.23 -2.78 -6.04
CA LYS A 203 3.48 -2.92 -6.81
C LYS A 203 4.56 -3.57 -5.94
N LEU A 204 4.70 -3.14 -4.70
CA LEU A 204 5.65 -3.69 -3.73
C LEU A 204 5.33 -5.16 -3.41
N GLU A 205 4.08 -5.48 -3.08
CA GLU A 205 3.62 -6.85 -2.80
C GLU A 205 3.87 -7.78 -4.00
N HIS A 206 3.60 -7.32 -5.22
CA HIS A 206 3.89 -8.11 -6.42
C HIS A 206 5.38 -8.29 -6.66
N ARG A 207 6.21 -7.27 -6.47
CA ARG A 207 7.67 -7.38 -6.58
C ARG A 207 8.20 -8.44 -5.62
N ILE A 208 7.78 -8.39 -4.35
CA ILE A 208 8.15 -9.39 -3.35
C ILE A 208 7.71 -10.79 -3.77
N ALA A 209 6.45 -10.95 -4.18
CA ALA A 209 5.90 -12.25 -4.52
C ALA A 209 6.43 -12.85 -5.83
N LYS A 210 6.80 -12.02 -6.83
CA LYS A 210 7.17 -12.47 -8.18
C LYS A 210 8.66 -12.45 -8.45
N GLU A 211 9.37 -11.48 -7.88
CA GLU A 211 10.80 -11.28 -8.10
C GLU A 211 11.57 -11.83 -6.91
N TYR A 212 11.29 -11.35 -5.69
CA TYR A 212 12.11 -11.72 -4.55
C TYR A 212 11.99 -13.19 -4.20
N GLY A 213 10.78 -13.77 -4.24
CA GLY A 213 10.63 -15.21 -4.05
C GLY A 213 11.37 -16.07 -5.09
N ARG A 214 11.73 -15.54 -6.26
CA ARG A 214 12.53 -16.26 -7.28
C ARG A 214 14.02 -16.03 -7.11
N TYR A 215 14.42 -14.81 -6.72
CA TYR A 215 15.82 -14.41 -6.59
C TYR A 215 16.44 -14.83 -5.25
N PHE A 216 15.61 -14.91 -4.21
CA PHE A 216 16.01 -15.29 -2.88
C PHE A 216 15.31 -16.61 -2.55
N GLU A 217 16.08 -17.61 -2.10
CA GLU A 217 15.57 -18.95 -1.76
C GLU A 217 14.36 -18.85 -0.82
N GLU A 218 14.50 -18.03 0.24
CA GLU A 218 13.45 -17.77 1.19
C GLU A 218 13.62 -16.41 1.87
N ILE A 219 12.53 -15.64 1.95
CA ILE A 219 12.49 -14.36 2.68
C ILE A 219 11.31 -14.34 3.65
N TRP A 220 11.47 -13.58 4.71
CA TRP A 220 10.40 -13.28 5.65
C TRP A 220 10.01 -11.82 5.51
N VAL A 221 8.71 -11.58 5.59
CA VAL A 221 8.14 -10.26 5.49
C VAL A 221 7.33 -9.98 6.73
N THR A 222 7.62 -8.86 7.38
CA THR A 222 6.80 -8.31 8.47
C THR A 222 6.30 -6.95 8.07
N THR A 223 5.00 -6.73 8.16
CA THR A 223 4.36 -5.49 7.72
C THR A 223 3.23 -5.09 8.64
N GLY A 224 2.93 -3.80 8.70
CA GLY A 224 1.90 -3.29 9.57
C GLY A 224 1.68 -1.79 9.44
N PRO A 225 0.67 -1.27 10.14
CA PRO A 225 0.41 0.17 10.22
C PRO A 225 1.33 0.87 11.22
N ILE A 226 1.53 2.17 10.99
CA ILE A 226 2.10 3.12 11.95
C ILE A 226 0.98 4.08 12.36
N PHE A 227 0.86 4.35 13.66
CA PHE A 227 -0.10 5.31 14.22
C PHE A 227 0.63 6.45 14.91
N THR A 228 0.32 7.68 14.50
CA THR A 228 0.80 8.90 15.18
C THR A 228 -0.29 9.41 16.13
N ARG A 229 0.09 9.96 17.28
CA ARG A 229 -0.87 10.57 18.22
C ARG A 229 -1.19 12.02 17.81
N PRO A 230 -2.45 12.48 17.95
CA PRO A 230 -3.63 11.70 18.34
C PRO A 230 -4.09 10.74 17.24
N VAL A 231 -4.50 9.53 17.64
CA VAL A 231 -4.91 8.48 16.68
C VAL A 231 -6.29 8.80 16.09
N LYS A 232 -6.34 8.97 14.77
CA LYS A 232 -7.59 9.17 14.04
C LYS A 232 -8.37 7.86 13.94
N ARG A 233 -9.71 7.96 13.88
CA ARG A 233 -10.59 6.80 13.82
C ARG A 233 -11.73 7.01 12.82
N LEU A 234 -12.19 5.92 12.22
CA LEU A 234 -13.47 5.88 11.52
C LEU A 234 -14.62 6.10 12.52
N PRO A 235 -15.83 6.50 12.06
CA PRO A 235 -17.01 6.57 12.94
C PRO A 235 -17.31 5.26 13.67
N THR A 236 -16.92 4.12 13.09
CA THR A 236 -17.03 2.77 13.67
C THR A 236 -15.98 2.48 14.75
N GLY A 237 -15.09 3.43 15.03
CA GLY A 237 -14.03 3.36 16.03
C GLY A 237 -12.76 2.65 15.56
N ILE A 238 -12.68 2.19 14.31
CA ILE A 238 -11.49 1.56 13.74
C ILE A 238 -10.37 2.61 13.62
N ALA A 239 -9.19 2.32 14.15
CA ALA A 239 -8.04 3.20 14.06
C ALA A 239 -7.55 3.33 12.61
N ILE A 240 -7.26 4.57 12.22
CA ILE A 240 -6.75 4.93 10.90
C ILE A 240 -5.23 5.07 10.99
N PRO A 241 -4.45 4.26 10.27
CA PRO A 241 -3.01 4.39 10.19
C PRO A 241 -2.58 5.73 9.58
N SER A 242 -1.50 6.33 10.10
CA SER A 242 -0.86 7.51 9.51
C SER A 242 0.18 7.13 8.46
N ALA A 243 0.80 5.96 8.59
CA ALA A 243 1.72 5.38 7.62
C ALA A 243 1.69 3.84 7.70
N TYR A 244 2.49 3.18 6.86
CA TYR A 244 2.62 1.72 6.81
C TYR A 244 4.10 1.39 6.69
N TYR A 245 4.49 0.23 7.21
CA TYR A 245 5.86 -0.27 7.08
C TYR A 245 5.87 -1.68 6.49
N MET A 246 6.98 -2.01 5.85
CA MET A 246 7.27 -3.37 5.42
C MET A 246 8.76 -3.63 5.62
N ILE A 247 9.07 -4.69 6.34
CA ILE A 247 10.41 -5.18 6.63
C ILE A 247 10.53 -6.49 5.87
N VAL A 248 11.47 -6.55 4.93
CA VAL A 248 11.81 -7.76 4.18
C VAL A 248 13.20 -8.19 4.61
N ALA A 249 13.34 -9.46 4.96
CA ALA A 249 14.61 -10.02 5.39
C ALA A 249 14.88 -11.35 4.67
N ASP A 250 16.02 -11.40 3.98
CA ASP A 250 16.61 -12.60 3.39
C ASP A 250 17.57 -13.21 4.41
N ILE A 251 17.34 -14.47 4.79
CA ILE A 251 18.24 -15.22 5.66
C ILE A 251 18.85 -16.36 4.88
N HIS A 252 20.17 -16.42 4.91
CA HIS A 252 20.94 -17.54 4.39
C HIS A 252 21.91 -18.04 5.47
N ASN A 253 21.89 -19.35 5.75
CA ASN A 253 22.70 -19.98 6.81
C ASN A 253 22.56 -19.30 8.19
N GLU A 254 21.32 -19.02 8.61
CA GLU A 254 20.98 -18.37 9.90
C GLU A 254 21.50 -16.93 10.07
N GLN A 255 22.01 -16.32 8.99
CA GLN A 255 22.47 -14.93 8.96
C GLN A 255 21.66 -14.11 7.97
N LEU A 256 21.45 -12.82 8.27
CA LEU A 256 20.88 -11.90 7.30
C LEU A 256 21.85 -11.76 6.11
N ARG A 257 21.36 -12.00 4.89
CA ARG A 257 22.12 -11.70 3.69
C ARG A 257 22.10 -10.18 3.49
N THR A 258 23.22 -9.52 3.75
CA THR A 258 23.39 -8.08 3.43
C THR A 258 23.80 -7.92 1.97
N PRO A 259 23.47 -6.78 1.32
CA PRO A 259 23.98 -6.44 -0.01
C PRO A 259 25.51 -6.49 -0.10
#